data_AF-A0A8J5J3T9-F1
#
_entry.id   AF-A0A8J5J3T9-F1
#
_cell.length_a   1.000
_cell.length_b   1.000
_cell.length_c   1.000
_cell.angle_alpha   90.00
_cell.angle_beta   90.00
_cell.angle_gamma   90.00
#
_symmetry.space_group_name_H-M   'P 1'
#
loop_
_entity.id
_entity.type
_entity.pdbx_description
1 polymer ?
#
loop_
_entity_poly.entity_id
_entity_poly.type
_entity_poly.pdbx_seq_one_letter_code
_entity_poly.pdbx_strand_id
1 'polypeptide(L)'
;MCFTNNAEYGTYAIVAWPTALHEENALKFMPVDEAVDAFYPRESIDAETLSKFMDDIGARLDAEKDEYYLRKGLSAKSCRLMCEMLVDAGDPELVKVSTEDGVREEDLGDSSMEMALQIVDGWDSGAVQDSLLKMAVEDAEALNREELCSSKAVGLLLKWTIRSSDKVVINMVANMFNEIDPSLLGPVIAKSLPLWGDIEKVGELAAIVTKRTQWLTDQIELLDKPFSWEMPDAKFPDNPKVQEFLRGPDTTMKVTKAVQKFKSFQDANKYAAKWTREGQVNASFKMEASSTNANAVVTLTKTRTWFVECQRKLQAYTKELNQLKEHCGGDTGGGDKKRPRLG
;
A
#
# COMPACT_ATOMS: atom_id res chain seq x y z
N MET A 1 -9.78 55.42 24.98
CA MET A 1 -9.82 54.23 25.85
C MET A 1 -9.62 53.04 24.93
N CYS A 2 -8.48 52.37 25.06
CA CYS A 2 -8.02 51.11 24.46
C CYS A 2 -8.35 50.83 22.98
N PHE A 3 -7.39 51.15 22.11
CA PHE A 3 -7.17 50.38 20.88
C PHE A 3 -6.64 49.00 21.26
N THR A 4 -7.36 47.95 20.90
CA THR A 4 -6.82 46.58 20.85
C THR A 4 -6.62 46.21 19.40
N ASN A 5 -5.36 45.93 19.05
CA ASN A 5 -4.86 45.46 17.77
C ASN A 5 -5.73 44.33 17.18
N ASN A 6 -6.19 44.50 15.95
CA ASN A 6 -6.39 43.39 15.02
C ASN A 6 -6.23 43.92 13.59
N ALA A 7 -4.98 44.04 13.15
CA ALA A 7 -4.63 44.48 11.80
C ALA A 7 -4.92 43.42 10.71
N GLU A 8 -5.30 42.20 11.09
CA GLU A 8 -5.62 41.12 10.14
C GLU A 8 -7.00 41.24 9.51
N TYR A 9 -7.98 41.88 10.16
CA TYR A 9 -9.34 42.02 9.59
C TYR A 9 -9.51 43.26 8.70
N GLY A 10 -8.61 44.24 8.77
CA GLY A 10 -8.70 45.47 7.98
C GLY A 10 -8.29 45.30 6.51
N THR A 11 -7.37 44.38 6.23
CA THR A 11 -6.79 44.20 4.89
C THR A 11 -7.73 43.44 3.96
N TYR A 12 -8.56 42.54 4.48
CA TYR A 12 -9.55 41.81 3.68
C TYR A 12 -10.84 42.60 3.40
N ALA A 13 -11.14 43.62 4.20
CA ALA A 13 -12.33 44.45 4.00
C ALA A 13 -12.23 45.38 2.77
N ILE A 14 -11.01 45.69 2.30
CA ILE A 14 -10.78 46.48 1.08
C ILE A 14 -10.88 45.59 -0.19
N VAL A 15 -10.83 44.26 -0.03
CA VAL A 15 -10.92 43.27 -1.11
C VAL A 15 -12.35 42.73 -1.30
N ALA A 16 -13.37 43.44 -0.77
CA ALA A 16 -14.72 43.38 -1.33
C ALA A 16 -14.81 44.16 -2.67
N TRP A 17 -13.72 44.15 -3.44
CA TRP A 17 -13.75 44.36 -4.89
C TRP A 17 -14.59 43.22 -5.46
N PRO A 18 -15.46 43.43 -6.45
CA PRO A 18 -16.26 42.33 -6.94
C PRO A 18 -15.31 41.35 -7.64
N THR A 19 -14.95 40.28 -6.96
CA THR A 19 -14.34 39.07 -7.53
C THR A 19 -15.21 38.50 -8.65
N ALA A 20 -16.49 38.88 -8.67
CA ALA A 20 -17.44 38.67 -9.76
C ALA A 20 -17.13 39.47 -11.05
N LEU A 21 -16.20 40.43 -11.04
CA LEU A 21 -15.94 41.33 -12.19
C LEU A 21 -14.49 41.26 -12.73
N HIS A 22 -13.49 40.82 -11.96
CA HIS A 22 -12.09 40.77 -12.41
C HIS A 22 -11.29 39.61 -11.78
N GLU A 23 -11.43 38.42 -12.38
CA GLU A 23 -10.91 37.12 -11.91
C GLU A 23 -9.40 36.96 -12.07
N GLU A 24 -8.87 37.58 -13.14
CA GLU A 24 -7.44 37.68 -13.49
C GLU A 24 -6.56 38.31 -12.38
N ASN A 25 -7.18 38.83 -11.31
CA ASN A 25 -6.52 39.49 -10.21
C ASN A 25 -6.56 38.69 -8.89
N ALA A 26 -7.35 37.61 -8.77
CA ALA A 26 -7.44 36.84 -7.52
C ALA A 26 -6.08 36.22 -7.16
N LEU A 27 -5.46 35.52 -8.10
CA LEU A 27 -4.09 34.99 -7.99
C LEU A 27 -3.00 36.05 -7.88
N LYS A 28 -3.30 37.32 -8.16
CA LYS A 28 -2.32 38.41 -8.06
C LYS A 28 -2.26 39.02 -6.67
N PHE A 29 -3.36 38.95 -5.91
CA PHE A 29 -3.51 39.67 -4.64
C PHE A 29 -3.84 38.78 -3.43
N MET A 30 -4.17 37.51 -3.65
CA MET A 30 -4.49 36.54 -2.59
C MET A 30 -3.43 35.43 -2.50
N PRO A 31 -3.27 34.75 -1.36
CA PRO A 31 -2.54 33.48 -1.35
C PRO A 31 -3.29 32.42 -2.17
N VAL A 32 -2.55 31.41 -2.65
CA VAL A 32 -3.03 30.47 -3.68
C VAL A 32 -4.26 29.70 -3.18
N ASP A 33 -4.28 29.30 -1.91
CA ASP A 33 -5.39 28.54 -1.35
C ASP A 33 -6.70 29.35 -1.32
N GLU A 34 -6.63 30.63 -0.96
CA GLU A 34 -7.77 31.55 -0.96
C GLU A 34 -8.23 31.92 -2.38
N ALA A 35 -7.30 31.96 -3.34
CA ALA A 35 -7.64 32.16 -4.75
C ALA A 35 -8.43 30.97 -5.30
N VAL A 36 -8.04 29.73 -4.96
CA VAL A 36 -8.78 28.51 -5.31
C VAL A 36 -10.17 28.50 -4.66
N ASP A 37 -10.26 28.84 -3.36
CA ASP A 37 -11.53 28.95 -2.64
C ASP A 37 -12.47 30.01 -3.25
N ALA A 38 -11.94 31.13 -3.75
CA ALA A 38 -12.72 32.19 -4.37
C ALA A 38 -13.16 31.86 -5.81
N PHE A 39 -12.41 31.00 -6.49
CA PHE A 39 -12.68 30.57 -7.86
C PHE A 39 -13.72 29.45 -7.93
N TYR A 40 -13.73 28.57 -6.93
CA TYR A 40 -14.61 27.39 -6.81
C TYR A 40 -16.14 27.64 -6.88
N PRO A 41 -16.75 28.68 -6.30
CA PRO A 41 -18.21 28.80 -6.18
C PRO A 41 -18.97 29.09 -7.49
N ARG A 42 -18.37 28.86 -8.67
CA ARG A 42 -18.94 29.20 -9.97
C ARG A 42 -19.79 28.05 -10.52
N GLU A 43 -21.04 28.35 -10.84
CA GLU A 43 -21.83 27.45 -11.69
C GLU A 43 -21.23 27.47 -13.11
N SER A 44 -20.55 26.38 -13.47
CA SER A 44 -19.91 26.10 -14.77
C SER A 44 -18.73 27.00 -15.15
N ILE A 45 -17.52 26.50 -14.93
CA ILE A 45 -16.26 27.06 -15.46
C ILE A 45 -15.93 26.31 -16.75
N ASP A 46 -15.65 27.02 -17.83
CA ASP A 46 -15.20 26.36 -19.06
C ASP A 46 -13.74 25.89 -18.96
N ALA A 47 -13.41 24.83 -19.71
CA ALA A 47 -12.11 24.18 -19.72
C ALA A 47 -10.94 25.14 -19.99
N GLU A 48 -11.09 26.10 -20.91
CA GLU A 48 -10.02 27.03 -21.27
C GLU A 48 -9.71 27.99 -20.12
N THR A 49 -10.75 28.50 -19.46
CA THR A 49 -10.62 29.38 -18.29
C THR A 49 -10.00 28.65 -17.11
N LEU A 50 -10.37 27.39 -16.86
CA LEU A 50 -9.78 26.58 -15.80
C LEU A 50 -8.32 26.23 -16.08
N SER A 51 -8.00 25.83 -17.32
CA SER A 51 -6.63 25.54 -17.77
C SER A 51 -5.69 26.70 -17.50
N LYS A 52 -6.10 27.90 -17.93
CA LYS A 52 -5.33 29.12 -17.74
C LYS A 52 -5.13 29.47 -16.27
N PHE A 53 -6.16 29.27 -15.45
CA PHE A 53 -6.05 29.49 -14.00
C PHE A 53 -5.04 28.54 -13.35
N MET A 54 -4.99 27.28 -13.80
CA MET A 54 -4.02 26.30 -13.32
C MET A 54 -2.59 26.60 -13.78
N ASP A 55 -2.41 27.03 -15.03
CA ASP A 55 -1.13 27.51 -15.55
C ASP A 55 -0.60 28.71 -14.73
N ASP A 56 -1.49 29.65 -14.40
CA ASP A 56 -1.15 30.82 -13.60
C ASP A 56 -0.77 30.44 -12.14
N ILE A 57 -1.42 29.43 -11.57
CA ILE A 57 -1.01 28.84 -10.27
C ILE A 57 0.38 28.23 -10.39
N GLY A 58 0.61 27.36 -11.39
CA GLY A 58 1.88 26.68 -11.59
C GLY A 58 3.05 27.66 -11.74
N ALA A 59 2.88 28.66 -12.61
CA ALA A 59 3.86 29.72 -12.84
C ALA A 59 4.19 30.51 -11.56
N ARG A 60 3.17 30.77 -10.72
CA ARG A 60 3.37 31.46 -9.44
C ARG A 60 4.12 30.61 -8.42
N LEU A 61 3.77 29.33 -8.29
CA LEU A 61 4.49 28.40 -7.41
C LEU A 61 5.96 28.21 -7.85
N ASP A 62 6.24 28.30 -9.15
CA ASP A 62 7.61 28.29 -9.67
C ASP A 62 8.40 29.56 -9.40
N ALA A 63 7.72 30.71 -9.32
CA ALA A 63 8.30 32.00 -8.99
C ALA A 63 8.57 32.16 -7.49
N GLU A 64 7.73 31.57 -6.63
CA GLU A 64 7.84 31.60 -5.16
C GLU A 64 8.82 30.54 -4.59
N LYS A 65 9.99 30.37 -5.22
CA LYS A 65 11.07 29.52 -4.68
C LYS A 65 11.75 30.21 -3.50
N ASP A 66 11.66 29.62 -2.31
CA ASP A 66 12.36 30.09 -1.11
C ASP A 66 13.86 29.70 -1.14
N GLU A 67 14.69 30.41 -0.37
CA GLU A 67 16.17 30.29 -0.29
C GLU A 67 16.66 28.88 0.13
N TYR A 68 15.73 27.99 0.52
CA TYR A 68 15.94 26.59 0.89
C TYR A 68 15.14 25.61 0.01
N TYR A 69 15.20 25.74 -1.32
CA TYR A 69 14.82 24.70 -2.31
C TYR A 69 13.43 24.02 -2.18
N LEU A 70 12.51 24.51 -1.36
CA LEU A 70 11.16 23.96 -1.20
C LEU A 70 10.17 24.84 -1.97
N ARG A 71 9.62 24.30 -3.06
CA ARG A 71 8.45 24.86 -3.76
C ARG A 71 7.28 24.75 -2.76
N LYS A 72 6.63 25.86 -2.38
CA LYS A 72 5.39 25.77 -1.61
C LYS A 72 4.36 25.01 -2.44
N GLY A 73 3.95 23.83 -1.98
CA GLY A 73 2.87 23.08 -2.61
C GLY A 73 1.50 23.69 -2.29
N LEU A 74 0.49 23.28 -3.05
CA LEU A 74 -0.91 23.57 -2.75
C LEU A 74 -1.33 22.86 -1.45
N SER A 75 -2.27 23.45 -0.71
CA SER A 75 -2.91 22.73 0.39
C SER A 75 -3.76 21.57 -0.14
N ALA A 76 -3.92 20.51 0.68
CA ALA A 76 -4.79 19.39 0.33
C ALA A 76 -6.24 19.81 0.04
N LYS A 77 -6.71 20.88 0.71
CA LYS A 77 -8.04 21.47 0.47
C LYS A 77 -8.11 22.04 -0.96
N SER A 78 -7.09 22.78 -1.37
CA SER A 78 -7.06 23.40 -2.70
C SER A 78 -6.84 22.39 -3.81
N CYS A 79 -6.05 21.33 -3.58
CA CYS A 79 -5.99 20.20 -4.51
C CYS A 79 -7.37 19.58 -4.72
N ARG A 80 -8.13 19.32 -3.65
CA ARG A 80 -9.50 18.79 -3.76
C ARG A 80 -10.41 19.71 -4.56
N LEU A 81 -10.41 21.01 -4.26
CA LEU A 81 -11.27 21.98 -4.95
C LEU A 81 -10.89 22.13 -6.43
N MET A 82 -9.61 22.09 -6.77
CA MET A 82 -9.18 22.08 -8.17
C MET A 82 -9.58 20.79 -8.88
N CYS A 83 -9.49 19.63 -8.22
CA CYS A 83 -10.05 18.39 -8.76
C CYS A 83 -11.55 18.55 -9.01
N GLU A 84 -12.32 19.10 -8.07
CA GLU A 84 -13.76 19.36 -8.22
C GLU A 84 -14.09 20.39 -9.33
N MET A 85 -13.23 21.36 -9.63
CA MET A 85 -13.42 22.26 -10.77
C MET A 85 -13.07 21.59 -12.11
N LEU A 86 -11.99 20.79 -12.13
CA LEU A 86 -11.65 19.94 -13.28
C LEU A 86 -12.78 18.94 -13.55
N VAL A 87 -13.44 18.52 -12.48
CA VAL A 87 -14.61 17.65 -12.52
C VAL A 87 -15.77 18.35 -13.25
N ASP A 88 -16.11 19.57 -12.84
CA ASP A 88 -17.19 20.37 -13.43
C ASP A 88 -16.92 20.79 -14.88
N ALA A 89 -15.65 20.99 -15.25
CA ALA A 89 -15.26 21.35 -16.61
C ALA A 89 -15.43 20.19 -17.61
N GLY A 90 -15.42 18.94 -17.14
CA GLY A 90 -15.69 17.75 -17.96
C GLY A 90 -14.67 17.45 -19.06
N ASP A 91 -13.47 18.02 -18.98
CA ASP A 91 -12.40 17.85 -19.98
C ASP A 91 -11.35 16.82 -19.52
N PRO A 92 -11.28 15.64 -20.17
CA PRO A 92 -10.37 14.58 -19.78
C PRO A 92 -8.89 14.88 -20.04
N GLU A 93 -8.54 15.85 -20.92
CA GLU A 93 -7.15 16.22 -21.17
C GLU A 93 -6.61 17.14 -20.07
N LEU A 94 -7.45 18.03 -19.55
CA LEU A 94 -7.14 18.90 -18.41
C LEU A 94 -6.88 18.13 -17.12
N VAL A 95 -7.65 17.05 -16.92
CA VAL A 95 -7.47 16.15 -15.78
C VAL A 95 -6.10 15.44 -15.83
N LYS A 96 -5.64 15.03 -17.02
CA LYS A 96 -4.31 14.38 -17.20
C LYS A 96 -3.15 15.32 -16.93
N VAL A 97 -3.21 16.54 -17.47
CA VAL A 97 -2.14 17.54 -17.28
C VAL A 97 -1.95 17.86 -15.79
N SER A 98 -3.05 17.93 -15.05
CA SER A 98 -3.05 18.29 -13.62
C SER A 98 -2.42 17.23 -12.71
N THR A 99 -2.55 15.95 -13.09
CA THR A 99 -1.98 14.82 -12.36
C THR A 99 -0.53 14.53 -12.75
N GLU A 100 -0.14 14.82 -13.99
CA GLU A 100 1.22 14.59 -14.50
C GLU A 100 2.22 15.70 -14.07
N ASP A 101 1.80 16.98 -14.02
CA ASP A 101 2.71 18.12 -13.78
C ASP A 101 2.68 18.68 -12.33
N GLY A 102 1.77 18.18 -11.47
CA GLY A 102 1.37 18.87 -10.24
C GLY A 102 1.94 18.37 -8.90
N VAL A 103 2.46 17.14 -8.77
CA VAL A 103 2.73 16.57 -7.43
C VAL A 103 4.11 15.95 -7.34
N ARG A 104 5.05 16.66 -6.70
CA ARG A 104 6.18 15.98 -6.05
C ARG A 104 5.71 15.49 -4.69
N GLU A 105 5.75 14.17 -4.54
CA GLU A 105 5.66 13.42 -3.29
C GLU A 105 6.41 14.15 -2.19
N GLU A 106 5.73 14.76 -1.22
CA GLU A 106 6.35 14.95 0.10
C GLU A 106 5.40 15.26 1.27
N ASP A 107 4.07 15.43 1.09
CA ASP A 107 3.17 15.53 2.27
C ASP A 107 1.77 14.87 2.14
N LEU A 108 1.44 14.26 1.00
CA LEU A 108 0.37 13.27 0.87
C LEU A 108 1.04 11.96 0.48
N GLY A 109 0.98 10.94 1.34
CA GLY A 109 1.54 9.62 1.06
C GLY A 109 0.76 8.82 0.00
N ASP A 110 0.17 9.51 -0.97
CA ASP A 110 -0.79 8.99 -1.94
C ASP A 110 -0.19 9.20 -3.32
N SER A 111 0.19 8.10 -3.99
CA SER A 111 0.70 8.14 -5.36
C SER A 111 -0.37 8.65 -6.33
N SER A 112 0.02 9.08 -7.53
CA SER A 112 -0.92 9.51 -8.60
C SER A 112 -2.09 8.52 -8.78
N MET A 113 -1.78 7.22 -8.81
CA MET A 113 -2.77 6.12 -8.77
C MET A 113 -3.79 6.24 -7.63
N GLU A 114 -3.34 6.50 -6.39
CA GLU A 114 -4.22 6.59 -5.23
C GLU A 114 -5.16 7.78 -5.34
N MET A 115 -4.64 8.95 -5.74
CA MET A 115 -5.45 10.14 -5.95
C MET A 115 -6.49 9.92 -7.05
N ALA A 116 -6.09 9.39 -8.20
CA ALA A 116 -7.00 9.09 -9.31
C ALA A 116 -8.12 8.13 -8.87
N LEU A 117 -7.79 7.06 -8.13
CA LEU A 117 -8.77 6.11 -7.64
C LEU A 117 -9.72 6.68 -6.58
N GLN A 118 -9.26 7.60 -5.73
CA GLN A 118 -10.12 8.30 -4.78
C GLN A 118 -11.13 9.21 -5.51
N ILE A 119 -10.71 9.91 -6.56
CA ILE A 119 -11.60 10.74 -7.39
C ILE A 119 -12.61 9.85 -8.11
N VAL A 120 -12.16 8.75 -8.73
CA VAL A 120 -13.03 7.75 -9.36
C VAL A 120 -14.06 7.22 -8.35
N ASP A 121 -13.69 7.04 -7.09
CA ASP A 121 -14.60 6.53 -6.05
C ASP A 121 -15.74 7.47 -5.67
N GLY A 122 -15.51 8.78 -5.83
CA GLY A 122 -16.46 9.83 -5.48
C GLY A 122 -17.39 10.28 -6.60
N TRP A 123 -17.17 9.83 -7.85
CA TRP A 123 -17.86 10.37 -9.03
C TRP A 123 -18.92 9.39 -9.59
N ASP A 124 -20.03 9.95 -10.06
CA ASP A 124 -20.93 9.33 -11.05
C ASP A 124 -20.23 8.83 -12.34
N SER A 125 -20.79 7.81 -12.96
CA SER A 125 -20.23 7.16 -14.17
C SER A 125 -20.12 8.11 -15.38
N GLY A 126 -18.99 8.09 -16.10
CA GLY A 126 -18.80 8.88 -17.32
C GLY A 126 -17.37 8.86 -17.89
N ALA A 127 -17.14 9.60 -18.97
CA ALA A 127 -15.86 9.60 -19.70
C ALA A 127 -14.64 10.05 -18.86
N VAL A 128 -14.86 10.92 -17.87
CA VAL A 128 -13.80 11.35 -16.94
C VAL A 128 -13.42 10.23 -15.98
N GLN A 129 -14.41 9.51 -15.43
CA GLN A 129 -14.18 8.35 -14.58
C GLN A 129 -13.40 7.25 -15.35
N ASP A 130 -13.77 6.99 -16.61
CA ASP A 130 -13.07 6.01 -17.45
C ASP A 130 -11.61 6.42 -17.72
N SER A 131 -11.37 7.71 -17.99
CA SER A 131 -10.02 8.25 -18.26
C SER A 131 -9.12 8.20 -17.02
N LEU A 132 -9.65 8.57 -15.85
CA LEU A 132 -8.94 8.50 -14.58
C LEU A 132 -8.66 7.06 -14.15
N LEU A 133 -9.62 6.14 -14.34
CA LEU A 133 -9.41 4.73 -14.07
C LEU A 133 -8.30 4.17 -14.97
N LYS A 134 -8.28 4.54 -16.25
CA LYS A 134 -7.23 4.11 -17.18
C LYS A 134 -5.85 4.61 -16.74
N MET A 135 -5.73 5.88 -16.37
CA MET A 135 -4.49 6.45 -15.82
C MET A 135 -4.03 5.69 -14.57
N ALA A 136 -4.95 5.45 -13.61
CA ALA A 136 -4.62 4.69 -12.41
C ALA A 136 -4.12 3.27 -12.70
N VAL A 137 -4.63 2.63 -13.76
CA VAL A 137 -4.19 1.30 -14.19
C VAL A 137 -2.81 1.34 -14.85
N GLU A 138 -2.51 2.38 -15.63
CA GLU A 138 -1.18 2.61 -16.22
C GLU A 138 -0.14 2.87 -15.11
N ASP A 139 -0.46 3.69 -14.12
CA ASP A 139 0.38 3.91 -12.94
C ASP A 139 0.58 2.61 -12.14
N ALA A 140 -0.48 1.81 -11.96
CA ALA A 140 -0.39 0.51 -11.29
C ALA A 140 0.55 -0.45 -12.01
N GLU A 141 0.58 -0.43 -13.35
CA GLU A 141 1.46 -1.29 -14.15
C GLU A 141 2.93 -0.91 -13.99
N ALA A 142 3.22 0.38 -13.83
CA ALA A 142 4.57 0.89 -13.61
C ALA A 142 5.14 0.49 -12.23
N LEU A 143 4.29 0.17 -11.25
CA LEU A 143 4.71 -0.29 -9.92
C LEU A 143 5.25 -1.72 -9.96
N ASN A 144 6.21 -1.99 -9.07
CA ASN A 144 6.58 -3.37 -8.82
C ASN A 144 5.45 -4.12 -8.09
N ARG A 145 5.46 -5.45 -8.19
CA ARG A 145 4.35 -6.28 -7.69
C ARG A 145 4.19 -6.21 -6.16
N GLU A 146 5.27 -6.02 -5.42
CA GLU A 146 5.22 -5.90 -3.95
C GLU A 146 4.63 -4.55 -3.52
N GLU A 147 5.01 -3.47 -4.20
CA GLU A 147 4.47 -2.12 -4.01
C GLU A 147 2.97 -2.07 -4.33
N LEU A 148 2.58 -2.62 -5.49
CA LEU A 148 1.17 -2.71 -5.89
C LEU A 148 0.32 -3.45 -4.84
N CYS A 149 0.79 -4.62 -4.37
CA CYS A 149 0.07 -5.40 -3.35
C CYS A 149 -0.03 -4.67 -2.00
N SER A 150 0.97 -3.87 -1.68
CA SER A 150 1.06 -3.14 -0.41
C SER A 150 0.29 -1.82 -0.44
N SER A 151 0.07 -1.24 -1.62
CA SER A 151 -0.64 0.03 -1.82
C SER A 151 -2.02 0.04 -1.14
N LYS A 152 -2.37 1.16 -0.50
CA LYS A 152 -3.68 1.34 0.14
C LYS A 152 -4.81 1.39 -0.90
N ALA A 153 -4.52 1.90 -2.09
CA ALA A 153 -5.49 2.07 -3.18
C ALA A 153 -5.81 0.77 -3.95
N VAL A 154 -5.07 -0.33 -3.73
CA VAL A 154 -5.26 -1.59 -4.47
C VAL A 154 -6.69 -2.14 -4.38
N GLY A 155 -7.38 -1.90 -3.26
CA GLY A 155 -8.79 -2.26 -3.10
C GLY A 155 -9.71 -1.47 -4.02
N LEU A 156 -9.47 -0.16 -4.17
CA LEU A 156 -10.20 0.71 -5.09
C LEU A 156 -9.91 0.36 -6.54
N LEU A 157 -8.65 0.05 -6.88
CA LEU A 157 -8.27 -0.42 -8.22
C LEU A 157 -9.12 -1.62 -8.63
N LEU A 158 -9.18 -2.65 -7.78
CA LEU A 158 -9.98 -3.84 -8.06
C LEU A 158 -11.48 -3.53 -8.12
N LYS A 159 -12.01 -2.75 -7.17
CA LYS A 159 -13.42 -2.34 -7.14
C LYS A 159 -13.85 -1.71 -8.46
N TRP A 160 -13.07 -0.76 -8.97
CA TRP A 160 -13.42 0.00 -10.17
C TRP A 160 -13.11 -0.74 -11.47
N THR A 161 -12.06 -1.59 -11.48
CA THR A 161 -11.80 -2.48 -12.62
C THR A 161 -13.00 -3.37 -12.93
N ILE A 162 -13.62 -3.97 -11.90
CA ILE A 162 -14.74 -4.89 -12.09
C ILE A 162 -16.01 -4.15 -12.56
N ARG A 163 -16.16 -2.90 -12.12
CA ARG A 163 -17.27 -2.02 -12.56
C ARG A 163 -17.06 -1.48 -13.96
N SER A 164 -15.82 -1.47 -14.45
CA SER A 164 -15.50 -1.03 -15.80
C SER A 164 -16.21 -1.89 -16.85
N SER A 165 -16.55 -1.24 -17.96
CA SER A 165 -16.96 -1.91 -19.20
C SER A 165 -15.81 -2.03 -20.20
N ASP A 166 -14.67 -1.38 -19.93
CA ASP A 166 -13.49 -1.41 -20.78
C ASP A 166 -12.70 -2.71 -20.58
N LYS A 167 -12.72 -3.56 -21.62
CA LYS A 167 -12.01 -4.83 -21.63
C LYS A 167 -10.50 -4.67 -21.58
N VAL A 168 -9.95 -3.55 -22.04
CA VAL A 168 -8.51 -3.29 -22.00
C VAL A 168 -8.08 -3.12 -20.54
N VAL A 169 -8.78 -2.26 -19.79
CA VAL A 169 -8.57 -2.06 -18.35
C VAL A 169 -8.70 -3.38 -17.58
N ILE A 170 -9.78 -4.14 -17.82
CA ILE A 170 -10.02 -5.42 -17.14
C ILE A 170 -8.87 -6.41 -17.42
N ASN A 171 -8.46 -6.56 -18.68
CA ASN A 171 -7.41 -7.51 -19.06
C ASN A 171 -6.03 -7.11 -18.49
N MET A 172 -5.71 -5.82 -18.48
CA MET A 172 -4.44 -5.31 -17.97
C MET A 172 -4.30 -5.60 -16.48
N VAL A 173 -5.34 -5.29 -15.71
CA VAL A 173 -5.40 -5.59 -14.27
C VAL A 173 -5.39 -7.10 -14.02
N ALA A 174 -6.17 -7.88 -14.77
CA ALA A 174 -6.16 -9.33 -14.65
C ALA A 174 -4.75 -9.92 -14.90
N ASN A 175 -4.03 -9.43 -15.91
CA ASN A 175 -2.67 -9.87 -16.21
C ASN A 175 -1.70 -9.52 -15.07
N MET A 176 -1.76 -8.29 -14.53
CA MET A 176 -0.94 -7.89 -13.38
C MET A 176 -1.11 -8.86 -12.21
N PHE A 177 -2.34 -9.13 -11.78
CA PHE A 177 -2.60 -10.01 -10.64
C PHE A 177 -2.38 -11.49 -10.94
N ASN A 178 -2.45 -11.91 -12.20
CA ASN A 178 -2.11 -13.26 -12.61
C ASN A 178 -0.61 -13.55 -12.52
N GLU A 179 0.25 -12.55 -12.61
CA GLU A 179 1.71 -12.71 -12.46
C GLU A 179 2.18 -12.66 -11.00
N ILE A 180 1.35 -12.12 -10.10
CA ILE A 180 1.73 -11.95 -8.69
C ILE A 180 1.88 -13.30 -7.98
N ASP A 181 2.95 -13.40 -7.17
CA ASP A 181 3.18 -14.53 -6.27
C ASP A 181 1.99 -14.64 -5.30
N PRO A 182 1.34 -15.82 -5.20
CA PRO A 182 0.17 -15.98 -4.34
C PRO A 182 0.41 -15.61 -2.87
N SER A 183 1.65 -15.66 -2.36
CA SER A 183 2.02 -15.23 -1.02
C SER A 183 1.73 -13.75 -0.75
N LEU A 184 1.79 -12.90 -1.78
CA LEU A 184 1.58 -11.45 -1.71
C LEU A 184 0.11 -11.03 -1.88
N LEU A 185 -0.78 -11.94 -2.28
CA LEU A 185 -2.18 -11.62 -2.56
C LEU A 185 -3.04 -11.45 -1.29
N GLY A 186 -2.56 -11.84 -0.12
CA GLY A 186 -3.31 -11.76 1.14
C GLY A 186 -3.81 -10.34 1.45
N PRO A 187 -2.94 -9.32 1.50
CA PRO A 187 -3.34 -7.92 1.70
C PRO A 187 -4.31 -7.39 0.65
N VAL A 188 -4.12 -7.76 -0.62
CA VAL A 188 -4.97 -7.37 -1.74
C VAL A 188 -6.41 -7.83 -1.50
N ILE A 189 -6.57 -9.13 -1.23
CA ILE A 189 -7.85 -9.77 -0.97
C ILE A 189 -8.49 -9.15 0.28
N ALA A 190 -7.75 -8.95 1.37
CA ALA A 190 -8.29 -8.37 2.59
C ALA A 190 -8.86 -6.95 2.39
N LYS A 191 -8.22 -6.13 1.53
CA LYS A 191 -8.67 -4.78 1.20
C LYS A 191 -9.84 -4.76 0.23
N SER A 192 -9.88 -5.70 -0.70
CA SER A 192 -10.91 -5.75 -1.73
C SER A 192 -12.19 -6.47 -1.27
N LEU A 193 -12.08 -7.49 -0.41
CA LEU A 193 -13.19 -8.35 0.03
C LEU A 193 -14.41 -7.56 0.57
N PRO A 194 -14.26 -6.52 1.41
CA PRO A 194 -15.41 -5.72 1.86
C PRO A 194 -16.12 -4.97 0.73
N LEU A 195 -15.42 -4.71 -0.38
CA LEU A 195 -15.93 -3.96 -1.54
C LEU A 195 -16.66 -4.88 -2.54
N TRP A 196 -16.66 -6.20 -2.33
CA TRP A 196 -17.24 -7.19 -3.25
C TRP A 196 -18.73 -7.45 -3.05
N GLY A 197 -19.33 -6.96 -1.95
CA GLY A 197 -20.72 -7.27 -1.56
C GLY A 197 -21.79 -6.92 -2.60
N ASP A 198 -21.49 -6.04 -3.56
CA ASP A 198 -22.43 -5.53 -4.56
C ASP A 198 -22.14 -5.99 -5.99
N ILE A 199 -21.23 -6.95 -6.19
CA ILE A 199 -20.66 -7.23 -7.51
C ILE A 199 -21.16 -8.57 -8.05
N GLU A 200 -21.94 -8.57 -9.13
CA GLU A 200 -22.33 -9.80 -9.87
C GLU A 200 -21.13 -10.41 -10.66
N LYS A 201 -20.11 -9.61 -10.96
CA LYS A 201 -18.90 -9.97 -11.72
C LYS A 201 -17.75 -10.53 -10.86
N VAL A 202 -18.03 -11.28 -9.80
CA VAL A 202 -17.01 -11.94 -8.95
C VAL A 202 -16.08 -12.87 -9.76
N GLY A 203 -16.54 -13.34 -10.93
CA GLY A 203 -15.77 -14.22 -11.82
C GLY A 203 -14.40 -13.67 -12.24
N GLU A 204 -14.24 -12.35 -12.35
CA GLU A 204 -12.96 -11.72 -12.76
C GLU A 204 -11.91 -11.78 -11.64
N LEU A 205 -12.35 -11.79 -10.37
CA LEU A 205 -11.50 -12.00 -9.20
C LEU A 205 -11.33 -13.47 -8.82
N ALA A 206 -12.14 -14.37 -9.39
CA ALA A 206 -12.13 -15.79 -9.06
C ALA A 206 -10.76 -16.42 -9.30
N ALA A 207 -10.01 -15.95 -10.31
CA ALA A 207 -8.65 -16.41 -10.55
C ALA A 207 -7.70 -16.06 -9.39
N ILE A 208 -7.75 -14.82 -8.91
CA ILE A 208 -6.93 -14.33 -7.77
C ILE A 208 -7.26 -15.13 -6.51
N VAL A 209 -8.56 -15.27 -6.20
CA VAL A 209 -9.04 -16.02 -5.05
C VAL A 209 -8.64 -17.50 -5.16
N THR A 210 -8.78 -18.11 -6.33
CA THR A 210 -8.41 -19.52 -6.56
C THR A 210 -6.93 -19.75 -6.34
N LYS A 211 -6.07 -18.90 -6.92
CA LYS A 211 -4.61 -18.99 -6.72
C LYS A 211 -4.24 -18.86 -5.24
N ARG A 212 -4.81 -17.89 -4.53
CA ARG A 212 -4.56 -17.71 -3.10
C ARG A 212 -5.08 -18.89 -2.27
N THR A 213 -6.27 -19.40 -2.59
CA THR A 213 -6.88 -20.55 -1.89
C THR A 213 -6.03 -21.81 -2.03
N GLN A 214 -5.51 -22.09 -3.23
CA GLN A 214 -4.60 -23.20 -3.45
C GLN A 214 -3.31 -23.02 -2.65
N TRP A 215 -2.68 -21.85 -2.76
CA TRP A 215 -1.45 -21.56 -2.01
C TRP A 215 -1.64 -21.69 -0.49
N LEU A 216 -2.75 -21.17 0.06
CA LEU A 216 -3.07 -21.32 1.49
C LEU A 216 -3.23 -22.79 1.88
N THR A 217 -3.87 -23.60 1.03
CA THR A 217 -4.04 -25.03 1.27
C THR A 217 -2.68 -25.74 1.33
N ASP A 218 -1.80 -25.45 0.37
CA ASP A 218 -0.45 -26.02 0.33
C ASP A 218 0.39 -25.59 1.55
N GLN A 219 0.32 -24.31 1.93
CA GLN A 219 1.04 -23.80 3.10
C GLN A 219 0.51 -24.39 4.41
N ILE A 220 -0.81 -24.58 4.55
CA ILE A 220 -1.41 -25.22 5.72
C ILE A 220 -0.92 -26.67 5.81
N GLU A 221 -0.92 -27.44 4.72
CA GLU A 221 -0.44 -28.83 4.72
C GLU A 221 1.03 -28.94 5.14
N LEU A 222 1.86 -27.98 4.72
CA LEU A 222 3.27 -27.90 5.10
C LEU A 222 3.47 -27.55 6.59
N LEU A 223 2.64 -26.65 7.13
CA LEU A 223 2.76 -26.15 8.51
C LEU A 223 2.03 -27.00 9.54
N ASP A 224 1.01 -27.77 9.13
CA ASP A 224 0.21 -28.65 9.98
C ASP A 224 0.95 -29.95 10.28
N LYS A 225 2.08 -29.79 10.96
CA LYS A 225 2.93 -30.88 11.44
C LYS A 225 3.06 -30.79 12.96
N PRO A 226 3.17 -31.94 13.65
CA PRO A 226 3.48 -31.95 15.07
C PRO A 226 4.85 -31.32 15.33
N PHE A 227 5.08 -30.92 16.58
CA PHE A 227 6.36 -30.32 16.98
C PHE A 227 7.55 -31.24 16.67
N SER A 228 8.55 -30.67 16.02
CA SER A 228 9.86 -31.27 15.79
C SER A 228 10.95 -30.24 16.08
N TRP A 229 12.14 -30.72 16.43
CA TRP A 229 13.37 -29.91 16.51
C TRP A 229 14.03 -29.70 15.15
N GLU A 230 13.55 -30.38 14.11
CA GLU A 230 14.00 -30.19 12.74
C GLU A 230 13.47 -28.85 12.19
N MET A 231 14.36 -28.11 11.53
CA MET A 231 14.02 -26.90 10.80
C MET A 231 14.46 -27.11 9.34
N PRO A 232 13.66 -27.82 8.52
CA PRO A 232 14.10 -28.37 7.23
C PRO A 232 14.66 -27.33 6.25
N ASP A 233 14.06 -26.14 6.27
CA ASP A 233 14.42 -25.02 5.39
C ASP A 233 15.41 -24.04 6.03
N ALA A 234 15.98 -24.37 7.19
CA ALA A 234 16.97 -23.55 7.87
C ALA A 234 18.12 -23.21 6.93
N LYS A 235 18.51 -21.93 6.89
CA LYS A 235 19.67 -21.44 6.13
C LYS A 235 20.71 -20.91 7.10
N PHE A 236 21.95 -21.35 6.91
CA PHE A 236 23.10 -20.86 7.67
C PHE A 236 24.29 -20.67 6.72
N PRO A 237 24.43 -19.48 6.11
CA PRO A 237 25.32 -19.28 4.96
C PRO A 237 26.80 -19.50 5.28
N ASP A 238 27.24 -19.16 6.49
CA ASP A 238 28.67 -19.17 6.84
C ASP A 238 29.19 -20.57 7.22
N ASN A 239 28.31 -21.53 7.51
CA ASN A 239 28.73 -22.84 8.02
C ASN A 239 27.75 -23.97 7.67
N PRO A 240 28.10 -24.86 6.70
CA PRO A 240 27.20 -25.92 6.26
C PRO A 240 26.94 -26.98 7.34
N LYS A 241 27.87 -27.22 8.27
CA LYS A 241 27.65 -28.18 9.38
C LYS A 241 26.65 -27.64 10.39
N VAL A 242 26.67 -26.34 10.65
CA VAL A 242 25.63 -25.69 11.46
C VAL A 242 24.28 -25.79 10.76
N GLN A 243 24.23 -25.55 9.44
CA GLN A 243 22.99 -25.71 8.67
C GLN A 243 22.44 -27.14 8.74
N GLU A 244 23.29 -28.14 8.53
CA GLU A 244 22.91 -29.56 8.64
C GLU A 244 22.37 -29.90 10.03
N PHE A 245 23.05 -29.45 11.09
CA PHE A 245 22.56 -29.59 12.45
C PHE A 245 21.18 -28.95 12.65
N LEU A 246 20.95 -27.73 12.13
CA LEU A 246 19.67 -27.03 12.27
C LEU A 246 18.53 -27.82 11.61
N ARG A 247 18.81 -28.47 10.48
CA ARG A 247 17.86 -29.31 9.75
C ARG A 247 17.65 -30.69 10.37
N GLY A 248 18.61 -31.20 11.14
CA GLY A 248 18.53 -32.50 11.81
C GLY A 248 17.67 -32.48 13.09
N PRO A 249 17.51 -33.62 13.79
CA PRO A 249 16.67 -33.73 14.98
C PRO A 249 17.36 -33.28 16.27
N ASP A 250 18.69 -33.16 16.27
CA ASP A 250 19.47 -32.86 17.47
C ASP A 250 19.15 -31.48 18.04
N THR A 251 19.07 -31.38 19.36
CA THR A 251 18.68 -30.14 20.06
C THR A 251 19.84 -29.20 20.34
N THR A 252 21.05 -29.76 20.46
CA THR A 252 22.27 -29.00 20.77
C THR A 252 23.46 -29.49 19.97
N MET A 253 24.34 -28.57 19.60
CA MET A 253 25.63 -28.88 18.96
C MET A 253 26.74 -28.06 19.59
N LYS A 254 27.89 -28.69 19.79
CA LYS A 254 29.14 -27.98 20.12
C LYS A 254 29.88 -27.62 18.84
N VAL A 255 29.97 -26.33 18.56
CA VAL A 255 30.84 -25.76 17.53
C VAL A 255 32.26 -25.77 18.06
N THR A 256 32.96 -26.86 17.79
CA THR A 256 34.37 -27.04 18.15
C THR A 256 35.29 -26.64 16.99
N LYS A 257 36.61 -26.74 17.18
CA LYS A 257 37.63 -26.44 16.16
C LYS A 257 37.40 -27.13 14.79
N ALA A 258 36.74 -28.29 14.77
CA ALA A 258 36.41 -29.02 13.54
C ALA A 258 35.22 -28.43 12.76
N VAL A 259 34.45 -27.55 13.40
CA VAL A 259 33.29 -26.85 12.83
C VAL A 259 33.63 -25.38 12.56
N GLN A 260 34.21 -24.70 13.56
CA GLN A 260 34.71 -23.34 13.48
C GLN A 260 35.89 -23.17 14.43
N LYS A 261 37.00 -22.62 13.94
CA LYS A 261 38.17 -22.35 14.78
C LYS A 261 38.06 -20.96 15.42
N PHE A 262 38.06 -20.91 16.75
CA PHE A 262 38.12 -19.67 17.54
C PHE A 262 39.55 -19.45 18.07
N LYS A 263 40.08 -18.22 18.00
CA LYS A 263 41.43 -17.93 18.53
C LYS A 263 41.40 -17.68 20.04
N SER A 264 40.26 -17.24 20.57
CA SER A 264 40.06 -16.95 21.99
C SER A 264 38.60 -17.17 22.42
N PHE A 265 38.34 -17.16 23.72
CA PHE A 265 36.97 -17.11 24.26
C PHE A 265 36.23 -15.86 23.79
N GLN A 266 36.92 -14.71 23.68
CA GLN A 266 36.32 -13.48 23.17
C GLN A 266 35.83 -13.62 21.72
N ASP A 267 36.58 -14.33 20.87
CA ASP A 267 36.17 -14.61 19.49
C ASP A 267 34.93 -15.51 19.45
N ALA A 268 34.91 -16.56 20.27
CA ALA A 268 33.75 -17.45 20.40
C ALA A 268 32.51 -16.68 20.89
N ASN A 269 32.69 -15.78 21.87
CA ASN A 269 31.61 -14.96 22.40
C ASN A 269 31.08 -13.96 21.37
N LYS A 270 31.97 -13.33 20.58
CA LYS A 270 31.56 -12.47 19.46
C LYS A 270 30.78 -13.24 18.39
N TYR A 271 31.22 -14.45 18.05
CA TYR A 271 30.52 -15.34 17.13
C TYR A 271 29.11 -15.68 17.65
N ALA A 272 29.01 -16.12 18.90
CA ALA A 272 27.73 -16.43 19.53
C ALA A 272 26.78 -15.21 19.56
N ALA A 273 27.31 -14.03 19.91
CA ALA A 273 26.54 -12.80 19.95
C ALA A 273 26.07 -12.34 18.55
N LYS A 274 26.91 -12.48 17.52
CA LYS A 274 26.56 -12.17 16.11
C LYS A 274 25.31 -12.96 15.71
N TRP A 275 25.37 -14.28 15.79
CA TRP A 275 24.30 -15.16 15.30
C TRP A 275 23.05 -15.19 16.18
N THR A 276 23.17 -14.79 17.44
CA THR A 276 22.00 -14.62 18.31
C THR A 276 21.25 -13.32 18.01
N ARG A 277 21.91 -12.32 17.39
CA ARG A 277 21.32 -11.01 17.06
C ARG A 277 20.88 -10.89 15.61
N GLU A 278 21.59 -11.51 14.68
CA GLU A 278 21.25 -11.49 13.26
C GLU A 278 19.94 -12.24 12.99
N GLY A 279 19.24 -11.82 11.94
CA GLY A 279 18.00 -12.47 11.50
C GLY A 279 18.25 -13.94 11.17
N GLN A 280 17.52 -14.83 11.85
CA GLN A 280 17.61 -16.27 11.62
C GLN A 280 16.59 -16.68 10.57
N VAL A 281 17.06 -17.21 9.44
CA VAL A 281 16.19 -17.52 8.29
C VAL A 281 15.68 -18.96 8.41
N ASN A 282 14.36 -19.10 8.58
CA ASN A 282 13.67 -20.39 8.76
C ASN A 282 14.26 -21.24 9.88
N ALA A 283 14.80 -20.60 10.93
CA ALA A 283 15.40 -21.27 12.05
C ALA A 283 15.21 -20.45 13.33
N SER A 284 15.32 -21.10 14.48
CA SER A 284 15.41 -20.41 15.76
C SER A 284 16.34 -21.13 16.73
N PHE A 285 17.41 -20.46 17.14
CA PHE A 285 18.44 -21.00 18.03
C PHE A 285 19.10 -19.90 18.86
N LYS A 286 19.80 -20.31 19.91
CA LYS A 286 20.70 -19.48 20.70
C LYS A 286 22.11 -20.04 20.64
N MET A 287 23.10 -19.18 20.82
CA MET A 287 24.49 -19.59 20.92
C MET A 287 25.12 -19.02 22.18
N GLU A 288 25.91 -19.85 22.86
CA GLU A 288 26.63 -19.47 24.08
C GLU A 288 28.08 -19.91 24.00
N ALA A 289 29.00 -18.99 24.26
CA ALA A 289 30.42 -19.31 24.31
C ALA A 289 30.79 -19.92 25.66
N SER A 290 31.66 -20.91 25.62
CA SER A 290 32.26 -21.56 26.79
C SER A 290 33.72 -21.91 26.52
N SER A 291 34.43 -22.31 27.56
CA SER A 291 35.77 -22.89 27.45
C SER A 291 35.75 -24.33 27.91
N THR A 292 36.19 -25.27 27.07
CA THR A 292 36.36 -26.68 27.42
C THR A 292 37.83 -27.07 27.20
N ASN A 293 38.52 -27.53 28.25
CA ASN A 293 39.94 -27.94 28.18
C ASN A 293 40.84 -26.88 27.52
N ALA A 294 40.75 -25.64 27.99
CA ALA A 294 41.43 -24.45 27.45
C ALA A 294 41.10 -24.07 25.99
N ASN A 295 40.18 -24.77 25.32
CA ASN A 295 39.69 -24.41 23.99
C ASN A 295 38.37 -23.64 24.08
N ALA A 296 38.26 -22.56 23.32
CA ALA A 296 36.99 -21.84 23.16
C ALA A 296 36.03 -22.67 22.28
N VAL A 297 34.80 -22.83 22.75
CA VAL A 297 33.74 -23.61 22.10
C VAL A 297 32.45 -22.79 22.16
N VAL A 298 31.62 -22.88 21.12
CA VAL A 298 30.26 -22.33 21.15
C VAL A 298 29.26 -23.47 21.22
N THR A 299 28.36 -23.42 22.19
CA THR A 299 27.20 -24.32 22.25
C THR A 299 26.05 -23.65 21.51
N LEU A 300 25.53 -24.32 20.50
CA LEU A 300 24.35 -23.91 19.78
C LEU A 300 23.17 -24.76 20.29
N THR A 301 22.10 -24.11 20.70
CA THR A 301 20.87 -24.75 21.20
C THR A 301 19.67 -24.28 20.40
N LYS A 302 18.92 -25.21 19.83
CA LYS A 302 17.66 -24.90 19.14
C LYS A 302 16.62 -24.40 20.12
N THR A 303 15.67 -23.62 19.62
CA THR A 303 14.59 -23.06 20.42
C THR A 303 13.25 -23.34 19.76
N ARG A 304 12.18 -23.30 20.55
CA ARG A 304 10.83 -23.56 20.06
C ARG A 304 10.21 -22.38 19.29
N THR A 305 10.87 -21.22 19.25
CA THR A 305 10.29 -19.98 18.69
C THR A 305 9.88 -20.15 17.23
N TRP A 306 10.72 -20.79 16.40
CA TRP A 306 10.39 -21.06 15.00
C TRP A 306 9.10 -21.87 14.87
N PHE A 307 8.94 -22.94 15.64
CA PHE A 307 7.71 -23.73 15.64
C PHE A 307 6.50 -22.90 16.10
N VAL A 308 6.66 -22.06 17.13
CA VAL A 308 5.59 -21.15 17.60
C VAL A 308 5.18 -20.17 16.51
N GLU A 309 6.13 -19.65 15.72
CA GLU A 309 5.84 -18.80 14.57
C GLU A 309 5.13 -19.56 13.45
N CYS A 310 5.55 -20.80 13.16
CA CYS A 310 4.85 -21.67 12.22
C CYS A 310 3.39 -21.91 12.65
N GLN A 311 3.15 -22.16 13.94
CA GLN A 311 1.79 -22.32 14.48
C GLN A 311 0.96 -21.03 14.39
N ARG A 312 1.57 -19.86 14.59
CA ARG A 312 0.89 -18.57 14.39
C ARG A 312 0.50 -18.37 12.92
N LYS A 313 1.40 -18.68 11.98
CA LYS A 313 1.12 -18.62 10.53
C LYS A 313 0.01 -19.60 10.16
N LEU A 314 0.06 -20.84 10.66
CA LEU A 314 -0.98 -21.85 10.46
C LEU A 314 -2.35 -21.31 10.85
N GLN A 315 -2.49 -20.76 12.07
CA GLN A 315 -3.75 -20.17 12.54
C GLN A 315 -4.23 -19.02 11.63
N ALA A 316 -3.33 -18.13 11.20
CA ALA A 316 -3.67 -17.03 10.32
C ALA A 316 -4.14 -17.51 8.93
N TYR A 317 -3.42 -18.46 8.32
CA TYR A 317 -3.77 -19.02 7.02
C TYR A 317 -5.07 -19.83 7.06
N THR A 318 -5.31 -20.62 8.11
CA THR A 318 -6.58 -21.32 8.30
C THR A 318 -7.75 -20.34 8.41
N LYS A 319 -7.56 -19.24 9.16
CA LYS A 319 -8.58 -18.19 9.29
C LYS A 319 -8.88 -17.53 7.93
N GLU A 320 -7.84 -17.13 7.20
CA GLU A 320 -7.97 -16.52 5.88
C GLU A 320 -8.68 -17.47 4.88
N LEU A 321 -8.28 -18.74 4.84
CA LEU A 321 -8.89 -19.74 3.98
C LEU A 321 -10.39 -19.93 4.26
N ASN A 322 -10.78 -19.96 5.53
CA ASN A 322 -12.18 -20.08 5.92
C ASN A 322 -12.98 -18.83 5.52
N GLN A 323 -12.42 -17.63 5.70
CA GLN A 323 -13.05 -16.39 5.25
C GLN A 323 -13.30 -16.41 3.73
N LEU A 324 -12.32 -16.85 2.94
CA LEU A 324 -12.48 -16.95 1.48
C LEU A 324 -13.55 -17.96 1.09
N LYS A 325 -13.62 -19.11 1.77
CA LYS A 325 -14.67 -20.11 1.53
C LYS A 325 -16.06 -19.58 1.87
N GLU A 326 -16.21 -18.80 2.94
CA GLU A 326 -17.50 -18.20 3.31
C GLU A 326 -17.98 -17.15 2.30
N HIS A 327 -17.07 -16.33 1.78
CA HIS A 327 -17.42 -15.22 0.88
C HIS A 327 -17.53 -15.65 -0.60
N CYS A 328 -16.74 -16.63 -1.04
CA CYS A 328 -16.70 -17.06 -2.43
C CYS A 328 -17.36 -18.44 -2.65
N GLY A 329 -17.62 -19.20 -1.59
CA GLY A 329 -18.26 -20.52 -1.64
C GLY A 329 -19.79 -20.48 -1.62
N GLY A 330 -20.40 -19.43 -2.16
CA GLY A 330 -21.85 -19.32 -2.30
C GLY A 330 -22.44 -20.49 -3.10
N ASP A 331 -22.95 -21.46 -2.35
CA ASP A 331 -23.88 -22.55 -2.68
C ASP A 331 -24.17 -22.80 -4.17
N THR A 332 -23.62 -23.88 -4.72
CA THR A 332 -24.25 -24.68 -5.80
C THR A 332 -25.45 -25.49 -5.27
N GLY A 333 -26.19 -24.95 -4.31
CA GLY A 333 -27.30 -25.60 -3.62
C GLY A 333 -28.46 -24.63 -3.48
N GLY A 334 -29.49 -24.80 -4.31
CA GLY A 334 -30.75 -24.06 -4.16
C GLY A 334 -31.34 -24.29 -2.77
N GLY A 335 -31.37 -23.24 -1.97
CA GLY A 335 -31.97 -23.23 -0.64
C GLY A 335 -32.52 -21.86 -0.30
N ASP A 336 -33.82 -21.67 -0.55
CA ASP A 336 -34.61 -20.48 -0.21
C ASP A 336 -34.29 -19.92 1.19
N LYS A 337 -33.57 -18.79 1.26
CA LYS A 337 -33.57 -17.96 2.46
C LYS A 337 -34.75 -17.00 2.40
N LYS A 338 -35.84 -17.40 3.05
CA LYS A 338 -37.03 -16.57 3.33
C LYS A 338 -36.60 -15.24 3.97
N ARG A 339 -36.92 -14.12 3.32
CA ARG A 339 -36.86 -12.77 3.92
C ARG A 339 -37.80 -12.69 5.13
N PRO A 340 -37.38 -12.08 6.25
CA PRO A 340 -38.31 -11.72 7.32
C PRO A 340 -39.19 -10.56 6.84
N ARG A 341 -40.51 -10.72 6.95
CA ARG A 341 -41.46 -9.62 6.75
C ARG A 341 -41.37 -8.70 7.95
N LEU A 342 -41.04 -7.43 7.72
CA LEU A 342 -41.23 -6.36 8.69
C LEU A 342 -42.74 -6.15 8.87
N GLY A 343 -43.19 -6.24 10.12
CA GLY A 343 -44.51 -5.81 10.55
C GLY A 343 -44.48 -4.37 11.08
#